data_AF-A0AAD6R4M0-F1
#
_entry.id   AF-A0AAD6R4M0-F1
#
_cell.length_a   1.000
_cell.length_b   1.000
_cell.length_c   1.000
_cell.angle_alpha   90.00
_cell.angle_beta   90.00
_cell.angle_gamma   90.00
#
_symmetry.space_group_name_H-M   'P 1'
#
loop_
_entity.id
_entity.type
_entity.pdbx_description
1 polymer ?
#
loop_
_entity_poly.entity_id
_entity_poly.type
_entity_poly.pdbx_seq_one_letter_code
_entity_poly.pdbx_strand_id
1 'polypeptide(L)' 'MDKKELVSRSKEGRARTEREILETLDHPFLPTLYACIDSQRWLCLLTEFCPGGDLHVLRQRQPLKRFEETAVRCVS' A
#
# COMPACT_ATOMS: atom_id res chain seq x y z
N MET A 1 5.46 6.29 -8.98
CA MET A 1 5.61 7.62 -8.36
C MET A 1 6.45 8.51 -9.27
N ASP A 2 5.98 9.71 -9.63
CA ASP A 2 6.76 10.64 -10.47
C ASP A 2 7.86 11.30 -9.62
N LYS A 3 9.12 11.14 -10.04
CA LYS A 3 10.28 11.66 -9.29
C LYS A 3 10.26 13.17 -9.14
N LYS A 4 9.83 13.92 -10.17
CA LYS A 4 9.75 15.39 -10.08
C LYS A 4 8.70 15.83 -9.07
N GLU A 5 7.57 15.13 -8.99
CA GLU A 5 6.55 15.39 -7.97
C GLU A 5 7.05 15.05 -6.55
N LEU A 6 7.79 13.94 -6.41
CA LEU A 6 8.39 13.57 -5.13
C LEU A 6 9.34 14.66 -4.62
N VAL A 7 10.22 15.17 -5.48
CA VAL A 7 11.15 16.26 -5.15
C VAL A 7 10.37 17.53 -4.81
N SER A 8 9.45 17.95 -5.68
CA SER A 8 8.75 19.24 -5.53
C SER A 8 7.91 19.34 -4.26
N ARG A 9 7.46 18.19 -3.73
CA ARG A 9 6.66 18.09 -2.50
C ARG A 9 7.46 17.61 -1.29
N SER A 10 8.79 17.48 -1.40
CA SER A 10 9.65 16.92 -0.34
C SER A 10 9.17 15.54 0.18
N LYS A 11 8.74 14.68 -0.74
CA LYS A 11 8.24 13.33 -0.48
C LYS A 11 9.25 12.22 -0.78
N GLU A 12 10.42 12.56 -1.29
CA GLU A 12 11.47 11.58 -1.64
C GLU A 12 11.89 10.74 -0.43
N GLY A 13 12.04 11.36 0.74
CA GLY A 13 12.36 10.65 1.98
C GLY A 13 11.27 9.64 2.35
N ARG A 14 9.99 10.02 2.22
CA ARG A 14 8.85 9.12 2.50
C ARG A 14 8.82 7.94 1.53
N ALA A 15 9.02 8.19 0.23
CA ALA A 15 9.06 7.14 -0.77
C ALA A 15 10.23 6.16 -0.55
N ARG A 16 11.39 6.67 -0.11
CA ARG A 16 12.54 5.83 0.26
C ARG A 16 12.22 4.97 1.48
N THR A 17 11.69 5.54 2.55
CA THR A 17 11.32 4.81 3.76
C THR A 17 10.27 3.74 3.47
N GLU A 18 9.26 4.04 2.64
CA GLU A 18 8.24 3.06 2.24
C GLU A 18 8.86 1.85 1.52
N ARG A 19 9.79 2.09 0.59
CA ARG A 19 10.53 1.02 -0.08
C ARG A 19 11.34 0.18 0.92
N GLU A 20 12.11 0.82 1.80
CA GLU A 20 12.94 0.12 2.80
C GLU A 20 12.09 -0.74 3.73
N ILE A 21 10.95 -0.23 4.19
CA ILE A 21 10.01 -1.00 5.00
C ILE A 21 9.51 -2.21 4.21
N LEU A 22 9.00 -2.02 3.00
CA LEU A 22 8.48 -3.10 2.15
C LEU A 22 9.54 -4.15 1.80
N GLU A 23 10.82 -3.78 1.69
CA GLU A 23 11.94 -4.71 1.47
C GLU A 23 12.24 -5.57 2.71
N THR A 24 11.93 -5.07 3.91
CA THR A 24 12.16 -5.78 5.19
C THR A 24 10.95 -6.56 5.70
N LEU A 25 9.78 -6.34 5.10
CA LEU A 25 8.53 -6.98 5.52
C LEU A 25 8.44 -8.41 4.98
N ASP A 26 8.38 -9.37 5.89
CA ASP A 26 8.01 -10.76 5.62
C ASP A 26 6.91 -11.15 6.62
N HIS A 27 5.65 -10.97 6.23
CA HIS A 27 4.50 -11.25 7.10
C HIS A 27 3.26 -11.69 6.30
N PRO A 28 2.52 -12.74 6.73
CA PRO A 28 1.35 -13.28 6.01
C PRO A 28 0.14 -12.32 5.88
N PHE A 29 0.21 -11.12 6.46
CA PHE A 29 -0.88 -10.13 6.43
C PHE A 29 -0.47 -8.83 5.73
N LEU A 30 0.74 -8.77 5.18
CA LEU A 30 1.26 -7.60 4.49
C LEU A 30 1.61 -7.99 3.05
N PRO A 31 1.30 -7.14 2.05
CA PRO A 31 1.63 -7.42 0.67
C PRO A 31 3.14 -7.58 0.49
N THR A 32 3.55 -8.66 -0.17
CA THR A 32 4.97 -8.88 -0.52
C THR A 32 5.40 -7.92 -1.63
N LEU A 33 6.61 -7.38 -1.51
CA LEU A 33 7.27 -6.61 -2.57
C LEU A 33 8.04 -7.57 -3.49
N TYR A 34 7.64 -7.68 -4.75
CA TYR A 34 8.29 -8.54 -5.74
C TYR A 34 9.49 -7.87 -6.41
N ALA A 35 9.38 -6.57 -6.73
CA ALA A 35 10.44 -5.83 -7.39
C ALA A 35 10.29 -4.32 -7.23
N CYS A 36 11.41 -3.61 -7.33
CA CYS A 36 11.46 -2.16 -7.51
C CYS A 36 11.99 -1.82 -8.88
N ILE A 37 11.24 -1.02 -9.64
CA ILE A 37 11.66 -0.55 -10.95
C ILE A 37 11.96 0.93 -10.82
N ASP A 38 13.24 1.28 -10.98
CA ASP A 38 13.67 2.67 -10.99
C ASP A 38 14.03 3.13 -12.40
N SER A 39 13.31 4.12 -12.90
CA SER A 39 13.52 4.72 -14.21
C SER A 39 13.86 6.20 -14.07
N GLN A 40 14.17 6.86 -15.19
CA GLN A 40 14.53 8.28 -15.17
C GLN A 40 13.40 9.18 -14.63
N ARG A 41 12.14 8.79 -14.83
CA ARG A 41 10.97 9.58 -14.43
C ARG A 41 10.19 8.95 -13.28
N TRP A 42 10.15 7.62 -13.21
CA TRP A 42 9.25 6.88 -12.34
C TRP A 42 10.01 5.98 -11.39
N LEU A 43 9.59 5.98 -10.13
CA LEU A 43 9.86 4.93 -9.17
C LEU A 43 8.59 4.08 -9.02
N CYS A 44 8.67 2.78 -9.33
CA CYS A 44 7.56 1.85 -9.25
C CYS A 44 7.87 0.71 -8.29
N LEU A 45 6.92 0.40 -7.41
CA LEU A 45 6.97 -0.73 -6.48
C LEU A 45 5.97 -1.78 -6.95
N LEU A 46 6.44 -2.99 -7.24
CA LEU A 46 5.61 -4.10 -7.65
C LEU A 46 5.27 -4.96 -6.44
N THR A 47 4.00 -4.96 -6.03
CA THR A 47 3.54 -5.70 -4.86
C THR A 47 2.50 -6.75 -5.22
N GLU A 48 2.18 -7.60 -4.25
CA GLU A 48 1.06 -8.54 -4.33
C GLU A 48 -0.26 -7.84 -4.70
N PHE A 49 -1.04 -8.51 -5.57
CA PHE A 49 -2.35 -8.04 -5.96
C PHE A 49 -3.40 -8.43 -4.93
N CYS A 50 -4.07 -7.44 -4.34
CA CYS A 50 -5.15 -7.64 -3.38
C CYS A 50 -6.53 -7.50 -4.09
N PRO A 51 -7.21 -8.60 -4.47
CA PRO A 51 -8.45 -8.54 -5.26
C PRO A 51 -9.62 -7.87 -4.53
N GLY A 52 -9.59 -7.85 -3.19
CA GLY A 52 -10.60 -7.16 -2.37
C GLY A 52 -10.54 -5.63 -2.46
N GLY A 53 -9.43 -5.07 -2.94
CA GLY A 53 -9.21 -3.63 -3.01
C GLY A 53 -9.08 -2.98 -1.63
N ASP A 54 -9.35 -1.68 -1.58
CA ASP A 54 -9.14 -0.84 -0.40
C ASP A 54 -10.30 -0.94 0.60
N LEU A 55 -9.95 -1.09 1.89
CA LEU A 55 -10.92 -1.24 2.98
C LEU A 55 -11.80 0.00 3.16
N HIS A 56 -11.27 1.21 2.94
CA HIS A 56 -12.06 2.43 3.01
C HIS A 56 -13.12 2.43 1.90
N VAL A 57 -12.77 2.08 0.67
CA VAL A 57 -13.73 1.95 -0.44
C VAL A 57 -14.79 0.91 -0.12
N LEU A 58 -14.40 -0.27 0.38
CA LEU A 58 -15.34 -1.32 0.79
C LEU A 58 -16.29 -0.83 1.88
N ARG A 59 -15.79 -0.08 2.87
CA ARG A 59 -16.59 0.49 3.96
C ARG A 59 -17.61 1.50 3.45
N GLN A 60 -17.24 2.37 2.51
CA GLN A 60 -18.17 3.37 1.96
C GLN A 60 -19.37 2.73 1.25
N ARG A 61 -19.24 1.48 0.80
CA ARG A 61 -20.32 0.70 0.17
C ARG A 61 -21.25 0.02 1.17
N GLN A 62 -20.90 -0.01 2.46
CA GLN A 62 -21.72 -0.65 3.48
C GLN A 62 -22.85 0.27 3.97
N PRO A 63 -23.98 -0.29 4.41
CA PRO A 63 -25.00 0.46 5.14
C PRO A 63 -24.38 1.21 6.32
N LEU A 64 -24.76 2.48 6.50
CA LEU A 64 -24.25 3.35 7.57
C LEU A 64 -22.71 3.51 7.59
N LYS A 65 -22.01 3.10 6.52
CA LYS A 65 -20.54 3.09 6.43
C LYS A 65 -19.86 2.27 7.53
N ARG A 66 -20.47 1.16 7.92
CA ARG A 66 -19.97 0.24 8.96
C ARG A 66 -19.98 -1.20 8.45
N PHE A 67 -18.97 -1.96 8.85
CA PHE A 67 -18.99 -3.41 8.65
C PHE A 67 -19.84 -4.07 9.74
N GLU A 68 -20.49 -5.18 9.41
CA GLU A 68 -21.10 -6.04 10.43
C GLU A 68 -20.02 -6.63 11.34
N GLU A 69 -20.35 -6.82 12.61
CA GLU A 69 -19.42 -7.33 13.62
C GLU A 69 -18.82 -8.68 13.22
N THR A 70 -19.62 -9.53 12.57
CA THR A 70 -19.22 -10.86 12.07
C THR A 70 -18.11 -10.82 11.02
N ALA A 71 -17.94 -9.67 10.33
CA ALA A 71 -16.91 -9.44 9.32
C ALA A 71 -15.60 -8.89 9.91
N VAL A 72 -15.62 -8.36 11.15
CA VAL A 72 -14.45 -7.79 11.81
C VAL A 72 -13.91 -8.80 12.82
N ARG A 73 -13.06 -9.72 12.36
CA ARG A 73 -12.45 -10.75 13.19
C ARG A 73 -10.98 -10.44 13.44
N CYS A 74 -10.53 -10.57 14.68
CA CYS A 74 -9.10 -10.59 14.99
C CYS A 74 -8.59 -12.00 14.75
N VAL A 75 -7.62 -12.14 13.85
CA VAL A 75 -6.87 -13.39 13.70
C VAL A 75 -5.68 -13.28 14.67
N SER A 76 -5.74 -14.05 15.76
CA SER A 76 -4.69 -14.17 16.77
C SER A 76 -3.65 -15.21 16.37
#